data_AF-A0A6M2DLN4-F1
#
_entry.id   AF-A0A6M2DLN4-F1
#
_cell.length_a   1.000
_cell.length_b   1.000
_cell.length_c   1.000
_cell.angle_alpha   90.00
_cell.angle_beta   90.00
_cell.angle_gamma   90.00
#
_symmetry.space_group_name_H-M   'P 1'
#
loop_
_entity.id
_entity.type
_entity.pdbx_description
1 polymer ?
#
loop_
_entity_poly.entity_id
_entity_poly.type
_entity_poly.pdbx_seq_one_letter_code
_entity_poly.pdbx_strand_id
1 'polypeptide(L)'
;NTDHRILHEYKSTFLNTFLHGTHDDDFLIRSSAYANLGELCKALGSSLSSEIILQIMNEVEYCIENEKSLEVKRASILLCTQLLIGLQANKDETDKKMGLLVLKPCLAPLLRSLKVSYENNSDEILKLHAQLAIEELDNIIKD
;
A
#
# COMPACT_ATOMS: atom_id res chain seq x y z
N ASN A 1 -22.79 7.30 -3.42
CA ASN A 1 -22.45 7.17 -1.98
C ASN A 1 -21.73 8.45 -1.58
N THR A 2 -22.21 9.19 -0.57
CA THR A 2 -21.71 10.52 -0.20
C THR A 2 -20.22 10.48 0.21
N ASP A 3 -19.80 9.39 0.84
CA ASP A 3 -18.41 9.21 1.30
C ASP A 3 -17.41 9.15 0.15
N HIS A 4 -17.73 8.41 -0.92
CA HIS A 4 -16.88 8.35 -2.12
C HIS A 4 -16.70 9.72 -2.79
N ARG A 5 -17.72 10.59 -2.72
CA ARG A 5 -17.63 11.94 -3.28
C ARG A 5 -16.66 12.81 -2.50
N ILE A 6 -16.74 12.77 -1.17
CA ILE A 6 -15.83 13.51 -0.28
C ILE A 6 -14.39 13.01 -0.46
N LEU A 7 -14.18 11.69 -0.50
CA LEU A 7 -12.85 11.13 -0.71
C LEU A 7 -12.21 11.61 -2.02
N HIS A 8 -13.00 11.69 -3.10
CA HIS A 8 -12.48 12.18 -4.38
C HIS A 8 -12.24 13.69 -4.39
N GLU A 9 -13.09 14.48 -3.71
CA GLU A 9 -12.95 15.94 -3.60
C GLU A 9 -11.70 16.36 -2.79
N TYR A 10 -11.40 15.64 -1.70
CA TYR A 10 -10.29 15.95 -0.80
C TYR A 10 -9.09 15.01 -0.96
N LYS A 11 -9.05 14.20 -2.02
CA LYS A 11 -8.03 13.17 -2.28
C LYS A 11 -6.60 13.69 -2.05
N SER A 12 -6.24 14.81 -2.69
CA SER A 12 -4.87 15.35 -2.58
C SER A 12 -4.55 15.80 -1.16
N THR A 13 -5.51 16.39 -0.44
CA THR A 13 -5.32 16.80 0.95
C THR A 13 -5.07 15.60 1.84
N PHE A 14 -5.86 14.53 1.71
CA PHE A 14 -5.68 13.31 2.49
C PHE A 14 -4.37 12.61 2.15
N LEU A 15 -4.05 12.44 0.86
CA LEU A 15 -2.79 11.83 0.42
C LEU A 15 -1.60 12.59 1.01
N ASN A 16 -1.54 13.91 0.84
CA ASN A 16 -0.44 14.72 1.35
C ASN A 16 -0.34 14.66 2.87
N THR A 17 -1.48 14.67 3.58
CA THR A 17 -1.51 14.61 5.05
C THR A 17 -0.96 13.29 5.54
N PHE A 18 -1.42 12.16 4.99
CA PHE A 18 -0.96 10.85 5.43
C PHE A 18 0.48 10.55 4.99
N LEU A 19 0.87 10.91 3.75
CA LEU A 19 2.27 10.79 3.31
C LEU A 19 3.23 11.64 4.17
N HIS A 20 2.80 12.82 4.63
CA HIS A 20 3.59 13.58 5.57
C HIS A 20 3.68 12.88 6.94
N GLY A 21 2.56 12.33 7.43
CA GLY A 21 2.49 11.62 8.69
C GLY A 21 3.34 10.33 8.75
N THR A 22 3.67 9.70 7.61
CA THR A 22 4.58 8.53 7.60
C THR A 22 6.01 8.89 8.01
N HIS A 23 6.35 10.17 8.11
CA HIS A 23 7.67 10.67 8.46
C HIS A 23 7.72 11.33 9.86
N ASP A 24 6.64 11.24 10.64
CA ASP A 24 6.58 11.82 11.98
C ASP A 24 7.58 11.12 12.94
N ASP A 25 8.08 11.85 13.93
CA ASP A 25 8.99 11.30 14.94
C ASP A 25 8.28 10.24 15.83
N ASP A 26 6.98 10.43 16.09
CA ASP A 26 6.16 9.49 16.86
C ASP A 26 5.72 8.30 16.00
N PHE A 27 6.12 7.09 16.41
CA PHE A 27 5.77 5.86 15.70
C PHE A 27 4.27 5.58 15.67
N LEU A 28 3.50 6.05 16.65
CA LEU A 28 2.04 5.90 16.66
C LEU A 28 1.39 6.77 15.58
N ILE A 29 1.94 7.99 15.36
CA ILE A 29 1.49 8.86 14.28
C ILE A 29 1.84 8.23 12.93
N ARG A 30 3.07 7.73 12.75
CA ARG A 30 3.45 7.00 11.53
C ARG A 30 2.55 5.80 11.26
N SER A 31 2.31 4.96 12.27
CA SER A 31 1.46 3.77 12.14
C SER A 31 0.02 4.15 11.74
N SER A 32 -0.54 5.18 12.37
CA SER A 32 -1.86 5.71 12.00
C SER A 32 -1.89 6.27 10.58
N ALA A 33 -0.84 7.00 10.17
CA ALA A 33 -0.72 7.55 8.83
C ALA A 33 -0.68 6.45 7.76
N TYR A 34 0.13 5.40 7.96
CA TYR A 34 0.16 4.23 7.06
C TYR A 34 -1.21 3.54 6.99
N ALA A 35 -1.88 3.32 8.12
CA ALA A 35 -3.18 2.67 8.15
C ALA A 35 -4.26 3.48 7.41
N ASN A 36 -4.30 4.79 7.62
CA ASN A 36 -5.25 5.69 6.96
C ASN A 36 -4.96 5.84 5.46
N LEU A 37 -3.68 5.91 5.08
CA LEU A 37 -3.28 5.89 3.68
C LEU A 37 -3.72 4.58 3.01
N GLY A 38 -3.64 3.48 3.74
CA GLY A 38 -4.09 2.16 3.30
C GLY A 38 -5.58 2.12 2.94
N GLU A 39 -6.43 2.52 3.86
CA GLU A 39 -7.88 2.61 3.61
C GLU A 39 -8.21 3.58 2.46
N LEU A 40 -7.49 4.70 2.35
CA LEU A 40 -7.64 5.63 1.24
C LEU A 40 -7.27 4.99 -0.11
N CYS A 41 -6.14 4.27 -0.17
CA CYS A 41 -5.68 3.56 -1.35
C CYS A 41 -6.64 2.46 -1.78
N LYS A 42 -7.22 1.73 -0.83
CA LYS A 42 -8.25 0.73 -1.11
C LYS A 42 -9.50 1.36 -1.74
N ALA A 43 -9.92 2.53 -1.24
CA ALA A 43 -11.11 3.21 -1.71
C ALA A 43 -10.91 3.95 -3.05
N LEU A 44 -9.71 4.49 -3.29
CA LEU A 44 -9.42 5.38 -4.41
C LEU A 44 -8.39 4.83 -5.40
N GLY A 45 -7.91 3.59 -5.23
CA GLY A 45 -6.76 3.04 -5.96
C GLY A 45 -6.83 3.20 -7.46
N SER A 46 -8.00 2.94 -8.07
CA SER A 46 -8.26 3.11 -9.50
C SER A 46 -8.15 4.56 -10.01
N SER A 47 -8.18 5.55 -9.12
CA SER A 47 -8.07 6.98 -9.44
C SER A 47 -6.71 7.57 -9.09
N LEU A 48 -5.79 6.79 -8.51
CA LEU A 48 -4.45 7.25 -8.16
C LEU A 48 -3.59 7.40 -9.42
N SER A 49 -2.74 8.41 -9.45
CA SER A 49 -1.79 8.56 -10.55
C SER A 49 -0.61 7.61 -10.36
N SER A 50 0.08 7.30 -11.45
CA SER A 50 1.25 6.44 -11.46
C SER A 50 2.34 6.91 -10.50
N GLU A 51 2.55 8.22 -10.40
CA GLU A 51 3.56 8.84 -9.54
C GLU A 51 3.24 8.61 -8.06
N ILE A 52 1.98 8.76 -7.66
CA ILE A 52 1.53 8.53 -6.29
C ILE A 52 1.64 7.06 -5.92
N ILE A 53 1.27 6.16 -6.83
CA ILE A 53 1.40 4.71 -6.60
C ILE A 53 2.87 4.38 -6.33
N LEU A 54 3.78 4.79 -7.22
CA LEU A 54 5.21 4.53 -7.06
C LEU A 54 5.79 5.16 -5.79
N GLN A 55 5.38 6.38 -5.44
CA GLN A 55 5.78 7.00 -4.18
C GLN A 55 5.39 6.14 -2.99
N ILE A 56 4.14 5.68 -2.93
CA ILE A 56 3.64 4.82 -1.85
C ILE A 56 4.39 3.49 -1.78
N MET A 57 4.67 2.88 -2.94
CA MET A 57 5.43 1.62 -2.97
C MET A 57 6.85 1.79 -2.41
N ASN A 58 7.52 2.89 -2.75
CA ASN A 58 8.85 3.20 -2.21
C ASN A 58 8.81 3.43 -0.69
N GLU A 59 7.80 4.13 -0.19
CA GLU A 59 7.58 4.34 1.26
C GLU A 59 7.37 3.01 2.00
N VAL A 60 6.60 2.09 1.41
CA VAL A 60 6.38 0.75 1.98
C VAL A 60 7.69 -0.05 2.00
N GLU A 61 8.42 -0.09 0.89
CA GLU A 61 9.70 -0.81 0.80
C GLU A 61 10.70 -0.28 1.83
N TYR A 62 10.86 1.04 1.90
CA TYR A 62 11.73 1.69 2.88
C TYR A 62 11.33 1.33 4.32
N CYS A 63 10.03 1.35 4.63
CA CYS A 63 9.52 1.00 5.95
C CYS A 63 9.82 -0.47 6.32
N ILE A 64 9.58 -1.41 5.40
CA ILE A 64 9.86 -2.85 5.65
C ILE A 64 11.32 -3.06 6.05
N GLU A 65 12.24 -2.39 5.35
CA GLU A 65 13.67 -2.54 5.54
C GLU A 65 14.20 -1.80 6.78
N ASN A 66 13.75 -0.56 7.01
CA ASN A 66 14.45 0.37 7.92
C ASN A 66 13.70 0.68 9.22
N GLU A 67 12.39 0.47 9.27
CA GLU A 67 11.61 0.78 10.47
C GLU A 67 11.96 -0.17 11.63
N LYS A 68 11.81 0.31 12.86
CA LYS A 68 12.07 -0.45 14.09
C LYS A 68 10.77 -0.82 14.81
N SER A 69 9.74 0.03 14.71
CA SER A 69 8.42 -0.26 15.26
C SER A 69 7.70 -1.33 14.44
N LEU A 70 7.27 -2.38 15.12
CA LEU A 70 6.46 -3.43 14.52
C LEU A 70 5.08 -2.93 14.11
N GLU A 71 4.49 -2.00 14.86
CA GLU A 71 3.20 -1.37 14.57
C GLU A 71 3.24 -0.61 13.25
N VAL A 72 4.33 0.11 12.98
CA VAL A 72 4.53 0.84 11.73
C VAL A 72 4.77 -0.15 10.57
N LYS A 73 5.59 -1.19 10.77
CA LYS A 73 5.79 -2.25 9.76
C LYS A 73 4.52 -3.00 9.39
N ARG A 74 3.72 -3.39 10.38
CA ARG A 74 2.43 -4.06 10.16
C ARG A 74 1.49 -3.17 9.33
N ALA A 75 1.44 -1.87 9.66
CA ALA A 75 0.61 -0.91 8.96
C ALA A 75 1.09 -0.66 7.52
N SER A 76 2.41 -0.56 7.28
CA SER A 76 2.95 -0.34 5.93
C SER A 76 2.72 -1.54 5.00
N ILE A 77 2.88 -2.77 5.51
CA ILE A 77 2.59 -3.97 4.73
C ILE A 77 1.08 -4.08 4.45
N LEU A 78 0.21 -3.71 5.41
CA LEU A 78 -1.23 -3.69 5.17
C LEU A 78 -1.62 -2.65 4.11
N LEU A 79 -1.00 -1.46 4.13
CA LEU A 79 -1.15 -0.45 3.08
C LEU A 79 -0.80 -1.03 1.71
N CYS A 80 0.29 -1.82 1.60
CA CYS A 80 0.63 -2.50 0.36
C CYS A 80 -0.52 -3.36 -0.15
N THR A 81 -1.05 -4.25 0.70
CA THR A 81 -2.19 -5.11 0.36
C THR A 81 -3.40 -4.30 -0.08
N GLN A 82 -3.75 -3.25 0.66
CA GLN A 82 -4.90 -2.39 0.38
C GLN A 82 -4.76 -1.61 -0.93
N LEU A 83 -3.55 -1.15 -1.25
CA LEU A 83 -3.25 -0.50 -2.53
C LEU A 83 -3.43 -1.48 -3.70
N LEU A 84 -2.89 -2.69 -3.60
CA LEU A 84 -3.05 -3.72 -4.63
C LEU A 84 -4.53 -4.06 -4.87
N ILE A 85 -5.32 -4.18 -3.80
CA ILE A 85 -6.77 -4.35 -3.90
C ILE A 85 -7.42 -3.15 -4.61
N GLY A 86 -7.05 -1.92 -4.23
CA GLY A 86 -7.60 -0.70 -4.81
C GLY A 86 -7.29 -0.54 -6.30
N LEU A 87 -6.10 -0.95 -6.75
CA LEU A 87 -5.72 -0.93 -8.17
C LEU A 87 -6.53 -1.92 -9.01
N GLN A 88 -6.90 -3.06 -8.42
CA GLN A 88 -7.75 -4.07 -9.05
C GLN A 88 -9.25 -3.73 -9.02
N ALA A 89 -9.66 -2.72 -8.24
CA ALA A 89 -11.07 -2.39 -8.05
C ALA A 89 -11.75 -1.77 -9.29
N ASN A 90 -10.97 -1.33 -10.30
CA ASN A 90 -11.53 -0.84 -11.55
C ASN A 90 -12.09 -2.00 -12.38
N LYS A 91 -13.31 -1.82 -12.91
CA LYS A 91 -13.97 -2.80 -13.79
C LYS A 91 -13.58 -2.63 -15.26
N ASP A 92 -12.92 -1.53 -15.61
CA ASP A 92 -12.35 -1.35 -16.94
C ASP A 92 -10.99 -2.06 -17.02
N GLU A 93 -10.91 -3.06 -17.90
CA GLU A 93 -9.70 -3.87 -18.10
C GLU A 93 -8.48 -3.06 -18.56
N THR A 94 -8.69 -1.94 -19.27
CA THR A 94 -7.61 -1.07 -19.74
C THR A 94 -6.99 -0.33 -18.56
N ASP A 95 -7.83 0.28 -17.73
CA ASP A 95 -7.38 1.02 -16.55
C ASP A 95 -6.78 0.08 -15.49
N LYS A 96 -7.37 -1.11 -15.30
CA LYS A 96 -6.80 -2.16 -14.46
C LYS A 96 -5.38 -2.49 -14.94
N LYS A 97 -5.21 -2.81 -16.23
CA LYS A 97 -3.90 -3.12 -16.80
C LYS A 97 -2.90 -1.97 -16.65
N MET A 98 -3.32 -0.72 -16.85
CA MET A 98 -2.46 0.45 -16.65
C MET A 98 -2.02 0.62 -15.19
N GLY A 99 -2.94 0.45 -14.24
CA GLY A 99 -2.64 0.45 -12.81
C GLY A 99 -1.68 -0.67 -12.40
N LEU A 100 -1.69 -1.81 -13.08
CA LEU A 100 -0.75 -2.91 -12.85
C LEU A 100 0.61 -2.69 -13.54
N LEU A 101 0.62 -2.07 -14.73
CA LEU A 101 1.84 -1.75 -15.46
C LEU A 101 2.75 -0.80 -14.66
N VAL A 102 2.19 0.08 -13.84
CA VAL A 102 2.97 0.97 -12.99
C VAL A 102 3.80 0.22 -11.95
N LEU A 103 3.35 -0.98 -11.53
CA LEU A 103 4.04 -1.76 -10.51
C LEU A 103 5.27 -2.49 -11.05
N LYS A 104 5.42 -2.62 -12.38
CA LYS A 104 6.53 -3.36 -13.00
C LYS A 104 7.93 -3.00 -12.48
N PRO A 105 8.28 -1.72 -12.29
CA PRO A 105 9.61 -1.34 -11.80
C PRO A 105 9.87 -1.77 -10.35
N CYS A 106 8.84 -1.84 -9.51
CA CYS A 106 8.95 -2.12 -8.08
C CYS A 106 8.48 -3.54 -7.68
N LEU A 107 7.93 -4.32 -8.61
CA LEU A 107 7.33 -5.63 -8.33
C LEU A 107 8.32 -6.64 -7.73
N ALA A 108 9.48 -6.81 -8.36
CA ALA A 108 10.47 -7.81 -7.93
C ALA A 108 11.15 -7.45 -6.59
N PRO A 109 11.56 -6.19 -6.34
CA PRO A 109 12.01 -5.77 -5.02
C PRO A 109 10.94 -5.98 -3.94
N LEU A 110 9.71 -5.52 -4.17
CA LEU A 110 8.62 -5.67 -3.24
C LEU A 110 8.32 -7.13 -2.89
N LEU A 111 8.18 -8.00 -3.88
CA LEU A 111 7.88 -9.42 -3.65
C LEU A 111 8.97 -10.09 -2.80
N ARG A 112 10.24 -9.69 -2.98
CA ARG A 112 11.35 -10.17 -2.16
C ARG A 112 11.21 -9.69 -0.72
N SER A 113 10.94 -8.41 -0.52
CA SER A 113 10.78 -7.81 0.82
C SER A 113 9.58 -8.41 1.56
N LEU A 114 8.48 -8.70 0.86
CA LEU A 114 7.31 -9.39 1.41
C LEU A 114 7.61 -10.85 1.79
N LYS A 115 8.32 -11.61 0.93
CA LYS A 115 8.72 -12.99 1.24
C LYS A 115 9.63 -13.05 2.46
N VAL A 116 10.64 -12.17 2.53
CA VAL A 116 11.50 -12.03 3.71
C VAL A 116 10.67 -11.69 4.96
N SER A 117 9.69 -10.80 4.81
CA SER A 117 8.79 -10.41 5.89
C SER A 117 7.95 -11.60 6.40
N TYR A 118 7.48 -12.46 5.51
CA TYR A 118 6.73 -13.68 5.85
C TYR A 118 7.60 -14.78 6.48
N GLU A 119 8.78 -15.04 5.93
CA GLU A 119 9.63 -16.17 6.33
C GLU A 119 10.43 -15.92 7.62
N ASN A 120 10.88 -14.68 7.84
CA ASN A 120 11.89 -14.36 8.85
C ASN A 120 11.36 -13.57 10.07
N ASN A 121 10.05 -13.36 10.19
CA ASN A 121 9.48 -12.67 11.35
C ASN A 121 8.77 -13.66 12.29
N SER A 122 8.85 -13.41 13.59
CA SER A 122 8.07 -14.13 14.61
C SER A 122 6.67 -13.53 14.83
N ASP A 123 6.39 -12.39 14.21
CA ASP A 123 5.13 -11.69 14.37
C ASP A 123 4.05 -12.22 13.42
N GLU A 124 3.01 -12.85 13.98
CA GLU A 124 1.96 -13.49 13.17
C GLU A 124 1.08 -12.49 12.40
N ILE A 125 0.89 -11.27 12.92
CA ILE A 125 0.11 -10.23 12.21
C ILE A 125 0.87 -9.77 10.96
N LEU A 126 2.16 -9.47 11.11
CA LEU A 126 3.03 -9.07 10.01
C LEU A 126 3.11 -10.17 8.95
N LYS A 127 3.25 -11.44 9.37
CA LYS A 127 3.22 -12.59 8.46
C LYS A 127 1.90 -12.69 7.70
N LEU A 128 0.77 -12.56 8.39
CA LEU A 128 -0.54 -12.57 7.75
C LEU A 128 -0.68 -11.45 6.72
N HIS A 129 -0.30 -10.22 7.07
CA HIS A 129 -0.36 -9.10 6.14
C HIS A 129 0.55 -9.32 4.92
N ALA A 130 1.77 -9.85 5.14
CA ALA A 130 2.71 -10.16 4.07
C ALA A 130 2.17 -11.27 3.15
N GLN A 131 1.56 -12.31 3.72
CA GLN A 131 0.93 -13.38 2.96
C GLN A 131 -0.20 -12.83 2.07
N LEU A 132 -1.10 -12.01 2.64
CA LEU A 132 -2.18 -11.39 1.87
C LEU A 132 -1.64 -10.51 0.74
N ALA A 133 -0.58 -9.72 0.98
CA ALA A 133 0.04 -8.92 -0.06
C ALA A 133 0.62 -9.78 -1.20
N ILE A 134 1.26 -10.91 -0.86
CA ILE A 134 1.79 -11.87 -1.84
C ILE A 134 0.66 -12.49 -2.66
N GLU A 135 -0.45 -12.87 -2.02
CA GLU A 135 -1.63 -13.42 -2.72
C GLU A 135 -2.23 -12.40 -3.70
N GLU A 136 -2.34 -11.13 -3.31
CA GLU A 136 -2.80 -10.06 -4.21
C GLU A 136 -1.84 -9.84 -5.40
N LEU A 137 -0.53 -9.87 -5.17
CA LEU A 137 0.46 -9.81 -6.26
C LEU A 137 0.37 -11.01 -7.20
N ASP A 138 0.16 -12.20 -6.67
CA ASP A 138 0.00 -13.41 -7.47
C ASP A 138 -1.26 -13.35 -8.34
N ASN A 139 -2.37 -12.79 -7.82
CA ASN A 139 -3.59 -12.56 -8.59
C ASN A 139 -3.32 -11.59 -9.75
N ILE A 140 -2.58 -10.51 -9.47
CA ILE A 140 -2.17 -9.50 -10.46
C ILE A 140 -1.27 -10.09 -11.58
N ILE A 141 -0.40 -11.06 -11.25
CA ILE A 141 0.53 -11.67 -12.21
C ILE A 141 -0.13 -12.74 -13.07
N LYS A 142 -1.16 -13.43 -12.54
CA LYS A 142 -1.87 -14.52 -13.23
C LYS A 142 -2.91 -14.03 -14.24
N ASP A 143 -3.40 -12.80 -14.07
CA ASP A 143 -4.29 -12.08 -15.01
C ASP A 143 -3.51 -11.48 -16.20
#